data_AF-A0A4C1SP05-F1
#
_entry.id   AF-A0A4C1SP05-F1
#
_cell.length_a   1.000
_cell.length_b   1.000
_cell.length_c   1.000
_cell.angle_alpha   90.00
_cell.angle_beta   90.00
_cell.angle_gamma   90.00
#
_symmetry.space_group_name_H-M   'P 1'
#
loop_
_entity.id
_entity.type
_entity.pdbx_description
1 polymer ?
#
loop_
_entity_poly.entity_id
_entity_poly.type
_entity_poly.pdbx_seq_one_letter_code
_entity_poly.pdbx_strand_id
1 'polypeptide(L)'
;MAKEIYIFLGDKKKGRPPKTYDDVNLKTKRKKQEELLSTHTSSEIKDSFKALLKNTQPKEVEKVVDVLPTASPKRLKRIIQSIVTPKSKSAFTNEEALGLILNMGLTRNEYNILRTAVIGKGYDIFLAANQ
;
A
#
# COMPACT_ATOMS: atom_id res chain seq x y z
N MET A 1 21.65 22.23 -34.88
CA MET A 1 22.66 21.27 -34.38
C MET A 1 22.01 20.39 -33.33
N ALA A 2 21.53 19.20 -33.71
CA ALA A 2 20.97 18.23 -32.78
C ALA A 2 22.07 17.23 -32.38
N LYS A 3 22.34 17.12 -31.08
CA LYS A 3 23.24 16.10 -30.53
C LYS A 3 22.43 14.82 -30.32
N GLU A 4 22.69 13.82 -31.14
CA GLU A 4 22.21 12.45 -30.92
C GLU A 4 22.83 11.90 -29.63
N ILE A 5 21.98 11.57 -28.66
CA ILE A 5 22.38 10.86 -27.45
C ILE A 5 22.43 9.38 -27.81
N TYR A 6 23.63 8.86 -28.06
CA TYR A 6 23.87 7.42 -28.17
C TYR A 6 23.72 6.78 -26.79
N ILE A 7 22.59 6.14 -26.55
CA ILE A 7 22.42 5.24 -25.39
C ILE A 7 23.11 3.93 -25.75
N PHE A 8 24.20 3.63 -25.02
CA PHE A 8 24.91 2.36 -25.07
C PHE A 8 23.95 1.19 -24.85
N LEU A 9 23.55 0.52 -25.94
CA LEU A 9 22.98 -0.81 -25.92
C LEU A 9 24.12 -1.79 -25.60
N GLY A 10 24.37 -2.01 -24.31
CA GLY A 10 25.27 -3.04 -23.84
C GLY A 10 24.88 -4.41 -24.39
N ASP A 11 25.90 -5.17 -24.79
CA ASP A 11 25.81 -6.46 -25.46
C ASP A 11 24.74 -7.39 -24.89
N LYS A 12 23.86 -7.89 -25.77
CA LYS A 12 22.90 -8.96 -25.44
C LYS A 12 23.67 -10.25 -25.15
N LYS A 13 24.10 -10.43 -23.90
CA LYS A 13 24.69 -11.69 -23.43
C LYS A 13 23.69 -12.82 -23.68
N LYS A 14 24.03 -13.73 -24.59
CA LYS A 14 23.28 -14.97 -24.87
C LYS A 14 23.33 -15.86 -23.63
N GLY A 15 22.33 -15.74 -22.76
CA GLY A 15 22.23 -16.50 -21.52
C GLY A 15 20.79 -16.60 -21.04
N ARG A 16 20.55 -17.50 -20.09
CA ARG A 16 19.26 -17.63 -19.41
C ARG A 16 18.82 -16.24 -18.91
N PRO A 17 17.56 -15.81 -19.14
CA PRO A 17 17.10 -14.52 -18.68
C PRO A 17 17.32 -14.39 -17.17
N PRO A 18 17.83 -13.24 -16.70
CA PRO A 18 18.08 -13.03 -15.28
C PRO A 18 16.76 -13.13 -14.53
N LYS A 19 16.76 -13.94 -13.48
CA LYS A 19 15.59 -14.06 -12.59
C LYS A 19 15.35 -12.75 -11.85
N THR A 20 14.08 -12.36 -11.74
CA THR A 20 13.70 -11.22 -10.90
C THR A 20 14.04 -11.50 -9.44
N TYR A 21 14.13 -10.46 -8.60
CA TYR A 21 14.46 -10.64 -7.19
C TYR A 21 13.45 -11.57 -6.49
N ASP A 22 12.18 -11.52 -6.87
CA ASP A 22 11.12 -12.33 -6.24
C ASP A 22 11.26 -13.82 -6.57
N ASP A 23 11.71 -14.15 -7.78
CA ASP A 23 11.86 -15.51 -8.30
C ASP A 23 13.12 -16.26 -7.82
N VAL A 24 14.03 -15.59 -7.09
CA VAL A 24 15.27 -16.20 -6.61
C VAL A 24 15.12 -16.84 -5.23
N ASN A 25 15.86 -17.92 -5.01
CA ASN A 25 15.91 -18.62 -3.72
C ASN A 25 16.52 -17.72 -2.62
N LEU A 26 16.15 -17.96 -1.36
CA LEU A 26 16.60 -17.25 -0.16
C LEU A 26 18.13 -17.12 -0.08
N LYS A 27 18.88 -18.17 -0.45
CA LYS A 27 20.36 -18.12 -0.45
C LYS A 27 20.89 -17.05 -1.41
N THR A 28 20.31 -16.94 -2.60
CA THR A 28 20.72 -15.94 -3.60
C THR A 28 20.23 -14.54 -3.22
N LYS A 29 19.06 -14.42 -2.59
CA LYS A 29 18.56 -13.17 -2.01
C LYS A 29 19.52 -12.63 -0.94
N ARG A 30 19.97 -13.49 -0.02
CA ARG A 30 20.97 -13.12 1.01
C ARG A 30 22.28 -12.65 0.39
N LYS A 31 22.82 -13.37 -0.59
CA LYS A 31 24.05 -12.96 -1.27
C LYS A 31 23.91 -11.58 -1.94
N LYS A 32 22.79 -11.32 -2.60
CA LYS A 32 22.50 -10.00 -3.19
C LYS A 32 22.36 -8.90 -2.11
N GLN A 33 21.76 -9.22 -0.96
CA GLN A 33 21.66 -8.28 0.16
C GLN A 33 23.03 -7.96 0.78
N GLU A 34 23.88 -8.97 0.96
CA GLU A 34 25.26 -8.80 1.44
C GLU A 34 26.09 -7.94 0.47
N GLU A 35 25.93 -8.16 -0.83
CA GLU A 35 26.56 -7.34 -1.88
C GLU A 35 26.09 -5.88 -1.77
N LEU A 36 24.78 -5.63 -1.65
CA LEU A 36 24.24 -4.28 -1.47
C LEU A 36 24.72 -3.61 -0.17
N LEU A 37 24.85 -4.36 0.92
CA LEU A 37 25.37 -3.86 2.19
C LEU A 37 26.88 -3.59 2.15
N SER A 38 27.60 -4.24 1.24
CA SER A 38 29.04 -4.01 1.04
C SER A 38 29.32 -2.79 0.16
N THR A 39 28.40 -2.46 -0.77
CA THR A 39 28.58 -1.34 -1.71
C THR A 39 27.96 -0.04 -1.24
N HIS A 40 26.93 -0.08 -0.40
CA HIS A 40 26.19 1.10 0.03
C HIS A 40 26.19 1.29 1.54
N THR A 41 26.28 2.54 1.97
CA THR A 41 26.14 2.89 3.38
C THR A 41 24.69 2.77 3.83
N SER A 42 24.47 2.47 5.12
CA SER A 42 23.11 2.38 5.68
C SER A 42 22.31 3.69 5.52
N SER A 43 22.97 4.84 5.47
CA SER A 43 22.35 6.15 5.17
C SER A 43 21.80 6.22 3.75
N GLU A 44 22.57 5.83 2.73
CA GLU A 44 22.12 5.84 1.33
C GLU A 44 20.90 4.94 1.10
N ILE A 45 20.86 3.80 1.77
CA ILE A 45 19.73 2.86 1.71
C ILE A 45 18.47 3.51 2.33
N LYS A 46 18.62 4.24 3.44
CA LYS A 46 17.49 4.96 4.05
C LYS A 46 17.00 6.11 3.18
N ASP A 47 17.91 6.87 2.59
CA ASP A 47 17.55 8.03 1.78
C ASP A 47 16.88 7.63 0.46
N SER A 48 17.38 6.57 -0.18
CA SER A 48 16.72 5.97 -1.36
C SER A 48 15.33 5.41 -1.01
N PHE A 49 15.17 4.77 0.14
CA PHE A 49 13.87 4.30 0.61
C PHE A 49 12.90 5.45 0.91
N LYS A 50 13.37 6.55 1.53
CA LYS A 50 12.58 7.77 1.71
C LYS A 50 12.16 8.38 0.36
N ALA A 51 13.07 8.44 -0.61
CA ALA A 51 12.77 8.96 -1.94
C ALA A 51 11.68 8.14 -2.66
N LEU A 52 11.70 6.81 -2.52
CA LEU A 52 10.65 5.93 -3.06
C LEU A 52 9.28 6.18 -2.42
N LEU A 53 9.25 6.38 -1.10
CA LEU A 53 8.01 6.62 -0.36
C LEU A 53 7.40 7.99 -0.64
N LYS A 54 8.22 9.03 -0.84
CA LYS A 54 7.75 10.38 -1.20
C LYS A 54 6.86 10.40 -2.45
N ASN A 55 7.11 9.50 -3.40
CA ASN A 55 6.40 9.45 -4.67
C ASN A 55 5.14 8.57 -4.64
N THR A 56 4.97 7.72 -3.62
CA THR A 56 3.98 6.63 -3.65
C THR A 56 3.05 6.57 -2.44
N GLN A 57 3.39 7.19 -1.30
CA GLN A 57 2.70 6.96 -0.03
C GLN A 57 2.51 8.23 0.82
N PRO A 58 1.55 8.22 1.77
CA PRO A 58 1.28 9.37 2.63
C PRO A 58 2.49 9.73 3.51
N LYS A 59 2.65 11.05 3.78
CA LYS A 59 3.76 11.65 4.56
C LYS A 59 3.97 11.01 5.95
N GLU A 60 2.98 10.32 6.48
CA GLU A 60 3.06 9.61 7.75
C GLU A 60 3.98 8.38 7.70
N VAL A 61 4.07 7.71 6.55
CA VAL A 61 4.95 6.53 6.38
C VAL A 61 6.43 6.93 6.37
N GLU A 62 6.75 8.13 5.89
CA GLU A 62 8.11 8.67 5.88
C GLU A 62 8.69 8.77 7.31
N LYS A 63 7.87 9.13 8.31
CA LYS A 63 8.28 9.21 9.72
C LYS A 63 8.59 7.85 10.33
N VAL A 64 8.03 6.78 9.78
CA VAL A 64 8.23 5.41 10.28
C VAL A 64 9.60 4.89 9.86
N VAL A 65 10.09 5.28 8.67
CA VAL A 65 11.38 4.86 8.10
C VAL A 65 12.54 5.13 9.05
N ASP A 66 12.54 6.30 9.68
CA ASP A 66 13.60 6.71 10.60
C ASP A 66 13.62 5.88 11.89
N VAL A 67 12.48 5.30 12.24
CA VAL A 67 12.28 4.57 13.49
C VAL A 67 12.41 3.05 13.29
N LEU A 68 12.17 2.53 12.07
CA LEU A 68 12.31 1.11 11.73
C LEU A 68 13.67 0.47 12.11
N PRO A 69 14.83 1.06 11.79
CA PRO A 69 16.12 0.41 12.00
C PRO A 69 16.56 0.37 13.47
N THR A 70 15.97 1.19 14.33
CA THR A 70 16.39 1.36 15.74
C THR A 70 15.31 0.98 16.75
N ALA A 71 14.07 0.75 16.31
CA ALA A 71 12.97 0.45 17.21
C ALA A 71 12.92 -1.01 17.62
N SER A 72 12.62 -1.24 18.90
CA SER A 72 12.31 -2.56 19.41
C SER A 72 10.99 -3.09 18.82
N PRO A 73 10.80 -4.43 18.72
CA PRO A 73 9.57 -5.01 18.19
C PRO A 73 8.29 -4.52 18.91
N LYS A 74 8.38 -4.25 20.22
CA LYS A 74 7.28 -3.66 21.01
C LYS A 74 6.96 -2.22 20.57
N ARG A 75 7.98 -1.41 20.28
CA ARG A 75 7.84 -0.03 19.81
C ARG A 75 7.27 0.01 18.40
N LEU A 76 7.70 -0.91 17.53
CA LEU A 76 7.16 -1.06 16.18
C LEU A 76 5.66 -1.40 16.18
N LYS A 77 5.22 -2.34 17.03
CA LYS A 77 3.79 -2.64 17.17
C LYS A 77 2.96 -1.42 17.58
N ARG A 78 3.46 -0.60 18.50
CA ARG A 78 2.79 0.65 18.90
C ARG A 78 2.73 1.67 17.77
N ILE A 79 3.81 1.82 17.00
CA ILE A 79 3.85 2.73 15.84
C ILE A 79 2.82 2.29 14.79
N ILE A 80 2.79 1.00 14.46
CA ILE A 80 1.80 0.44 13.52
C ILE A 80 0.37 0.68 14.02
N GLN A 81 0.11 0.49 15.31
CA GLN A 81 -1.21 0.76 15.92
C GLN A 81 -1.56 2.26 15.98
N SER A 82 -0.57 3.14 16.05
CA SER A 82 -0.77 4.60 16.08
C SER A 82 -0.98 5.21 14.71
N ILE A 83 -0.51 4.55 13.65
CA ILE A 83 -0.83 4.94 12.28
C ILE A 83 -2.29 4.58 12.09
N VAL A 84 -3.13 5.60 11.95
CA VAL A 84 -4.54 5.42 11.63
C VAL A 84 -4.58 4.84 10.23
N THR A 85 -4.56 3.51 10.10
CA THR A 85 -4.98 2.86 8.86
C THR A 85 -6.35 3.44 8.56
N PRO A 86 -6.56 4.08 7.39
CA PRO A 86 -7.88 4.54 7.03
C PRO A 86 -8.73 3.28 7.00
N LYS A 87 -9.56 3.08 8.04
CA LYS A 87 -10.77 2.30 7.88
C LYS A 87 -11.52 3.11 6.85
N SER A 88 -11.45 2.73 5.58
CA SER A 88 -12.39 3.22 4.58
C SER A 88 -13.77 2.67 4.97
N LYS A 89 -14.32 3.23 6.05
CA LYS A 89 -15.73 3.27 6.38
C LYS A 89 -16.24 4.56 5.75
N SER A 90 -16.20 4.65 4.42
CA SER A 90 -17.11 5.58 3.76
C SER A 90 -18.48 4.92 3.89
N ALA A 91 -19.20 5.27 4.95
CA ALA A 91 -20.64 5.04 4.96
C ALA A 91 -21.20 5.75 3.73
N PHE A 92 -22.18 5.13 3.07
CA PHE A 92 -22.89 5.78 1.98
C PHE A 92 -23.44 7.12 2.47
N THR A 93 -23.29 8.16 1.67
CA THR A 93 -24.01 9.43 1.86
C THR A 93 -25.51 9.21 1.64
N ASN A 94 -26.34 10.14 2.13
CA ASN A 94 -27.81 10.04 1.94
C ASN A 94 -28.19 9.91 0.46
N GLU A 95 -27.49 10.64 -0.41
CA GLU A 95 -27.72 10.62 -1.85
C GLU A 95 -27.33 9.27 -2.47
N GLU A 96 -26.20 8.69 -2.08
CA GLU A 96 -25.78 7.37 -2.58
C GLU A 96 -26.69 6.25 -2.06
N ALA A 97 -27.17 6.36 -0.82
CA ALA A 97 -28.13 5.42 -0.26
C ALA A 97 -29.47 5.48 -1.03
N LEU A 98 -29.97 6.67 -1.33
CA LEU A 98 -31.18 6.86 -2.15
C LEU A 98 -30.96 6.36 -3.58
N GLY A 99 -29.81 6.64 -4.20
CA GLY A 99 -29.45 6.12 -5.51
C GLY A 99 -29.42 4.59 -5.54
N LEU A 100 -28.93 3.96 -4.47
CA LEU A 100 -28.92 2.51 -4.33
C LEU A 100 -30.33 1.92 -4.17
N ILE A 101 -31.20 2.55 -3.38
CA ILE A 101 -32.61 2.17 -3.24
C ILE A 101 -33.31 2.21 -4.60
N LEU A 102 -33.12 3.30 -5.36
CA LEU A 102 -33.72 3.48 -6.69
C LEU A 102 -33.17 2.49 -7.72
N ASN A 103 -31.84 2.32 -7.78
CA ASN A 103 -31.20 1.42 -8.75
C ASN A 103 -31.56 -0.05 -8.52
N MET A 104 -31.73 -0.46 -7.26
CA MET A 104 -32.10 -1.83 -6.91
C MET A 104 -33.62 -2.03 -6.82
N GLY A 105 -34.41 -0.97 -6.99
CA GLY A 105 -35.87 -1.02 -6.87
C GLY A 105 -36.35 -1.46 -5.49
N LEU A 106 -35.59 -1.16 -4.43
CA LEU A 106 -35.89 -1.60 -3.08
C LEU A 106 -37.00 -0.74 -2.47
N THR A 107 -37.91 -1.37 -1.76
CA THR A 107 -38.80 -0.67 -0.83
C THR A 107 -38.03 -0.26 0.44
N ARG A 108 -38.57 0.71 1.19
CA ARG A 108 -37.98 1.14 2.48
C ARG A 108 -37.78 -0.03 3.46
N ASN A 109 -38.71 -0.98 3.47
CA ASN A 109 -38.64 -2.15 4.34
C ASN A 109 -37.50 -3.09 3.93
N GLU A 110 -37.35 -3.36 2.64
CA GLU A 110 -36.27 -4.21 2.12
C GLU A 110 -34.89 -3.58 2.34
N TYR A 111 -34.78 -2.26 2.19
CA TYR A 111 -33.58 -1.53 2.53
C TYR A 111 -33.22 -1.68 4.02
N ASN A 112 -34.21 -1.56 4.92
CA ASN A 112 -33.98 -1.73 6.35
C ASN A 112 -33.53 -3.15 6.70
N ILE A 113 -34.12 -4.17 6.07
CA ILE A 113 -33.73 -5.58 6.23
C ILE A 113 -32.29 -5.79 5.78
N LEU A 114 -31.93 -5.28 4.59
CA LEU A 114 -30.57 -5.32 4.05
C LEU A 114 -29.58 -4.65 5.01
N ARG A 115 -29.93 -3.47 5.51
CA ARG A 115 -29.12 -2.73 6.50
C ARG A 115 -28.88 -3.56 7.76
N THR A 116 -29.92 -4.13 8.37
CA THR A 116 -29.76 -4.98 9.56
C THR A 116 -28.94 -6.23 9.29
N ALA A 117 -29.08 -6.87 8.13
CA ALA A 117 -28.31 -8.05 7.77
C ALA A 117 -26.81 -7.73 7.60
N VAL A 118 -26.50 -6.57 7.03
CA VAL A 118 -25.12 -6.11 6.81
C VAL A 118 -24.47 -5.64 8.11
N ILE A 119 -25.22 -4.96 8.99
CA ILE A 119 -24.79 -4.64 10.36
C ILE A 119 -24.51 -5.91 11.17
N GLY A 120 -25.36 -6.93 11.05
CA GLY A 120 -25.16 -8.24 11.68
C GLY A 120 -23.86 -8.95 11.27
N LYS A 121 -23.30 -8.60 10.10
CA LYS A 121 -21.99 -9.09 9.62
C LYS A 121 -20.82 -8.18 10.00
N GLY A 122 -21.05 -7.13 10.80
CA GLY A 122 -20.02 -6.20 11.29
C GLY A 122 -19.73 -5.02 10.35
N TYR A 123 -20.56 -4.82 9.33
CA TYR A 123 -20.42 -3.73 8.37
C TYR A 123 -21.51 -2.68 8.60
N ASP A 124 -21.12 -1.47 9.02
CA ASP A 124 -22.03 -0.34 9.18
C ASP A 124 -21.78 0.67 8.06
N ILE A 125 -22.37 0.38 6.90
CA ILE A 125 -22.12 1.11 5.63
C ILE A 125 -23.37 1.90 5.21
N PHE A 126 -24.57 1.50 5.66
CA PHE A 126 -25.84 2.09 5.25
C PHE A 126 -26.40 3.04 6.31
N LEU A 127 -26.81 4.24 5.89
CA LEU A 127 -27.49 5.21 6.77
C LEU A 127 -28.91 4.77 7.12
N ALA A 128 -29.43 5.25 8.25
CA ALA A 128 -30.82 5.01 8.61
C ALA A 128 -31.74 5.80 7.67
N ALA A 129 -32.82 5.18 7.18
CA ALA A 129 -33.84 5.86 6.40
C ALA A 129 -34.69 6.76 7.31
N ASN A 130 -34.15 7.90 7.73
CA ASN A 130 -34.82 8.92 8.54
C ASN A 130 -34.96 10.22 7.75
N GLN A 131 -35.84 10.24 6.75
CA GLN A 131 -36.54 11.42 6.23
C GLN A 131 -37.93 10.98 5.76
#